data_AF-B0MAP2-F1
#
_entry.id   AF-B0MAP2-F1
#
_cell.length_a   1.000
_cell.length_b   1.000
_cell.length_c   1.000
_cell.angle_alpha   90.00
_cell.angle_beta   90.00
_cell.angle_gamma   90.00
#
_symmetry.space_group_name_H-M   'P 1'
#
loop_
_entity.id
_entity.type
_entity.pdbx_description
1 polymer ?
#
loop_
_entity_poly.entity_id
_entity_poly.type
_entity_poly.pdbx_seq_one_letter_code
_entity_poly.pdbx_strand_id
1 'polypeptide(L)'
;MRILYQYKIRKRVISGGELLPYLNLKTELKKTNITNEEIAHVLRLRTEDVLDKLEGSGRFTIGEAMLLKKRYFSRMPLEYLFVHTASKP
;
A
#
# COMPACT_ATOMS: atom_id res chain seq x y z
N MET A 1 -21.39 18.53 1.58
CA MET A 1 -20.68 17.64 2.52
C MET A 1 -19.39 17.15 1.85
N ARG A 2 -18.31 17.92 1.99
CA ARG A 2 -17.03 17.70 1.29
C ARG A 2 -16.02 17.37 2.39
N ILE A 3 -15.91 16.09 2.74
CA ILE A 3 -14.92 15.67 3.73
C ILE A 3 -13.58 15.75 3.02
N LEU A 4 -12.90 16.87 3.25
CA LEU A 4 -11.52 17.09 2.92
C LEU A 4 -10.72 15.99 3.64
N TYR A 5 -10.39 14.91 2.93
CA TYR A 5 -9.23 14.09 3.26
C TYR A 5 -8.00 14.98 3.04
N GLN A 6 -7.76 15.87 4.00
CA GLN A 6 -6.49 16.56 4.15
C GLN A 6 -5.47 15.46 4.43
N TYR A 7 -4.87 14.92 3.37
CA TYR A 7 -3.64 14.16 3.48
C TYR A 7 -2.67 15.07 4.21
N LYS A 8 -2.49 14.80 5.49
CA LYS A 8 -1.46 15.41 6.31
C LYS A 8 -0.15 14.87 5.73
N ILE A 9 0.36 15.53 4.69
CA ILE A 9 1.65 15.23 4.06
C ILE A 9 2.68 15.42 5.17
N ARG A 10 3.00 14.32 5.88
CA ARG A 10 4.16 14.29 6.75
C ARG A 10 5.35 14.52 5.82
N LYS A 11 5.95 15.71 5.88
CA LYS A 11 7.18 16.08 5.18
C LYS A 11 8.29 15.09 5.59
N ARG A 12 8.36 13.93 4.95
CA ARG A 12 9.58 13.14 4.84
C ARG A 12 10.12 13.41 3.45
N VAL A 13 11.34 13.94 3.41
CA VAL A 13 12.06 14.41 2.22
C VAL A 13 11.97 13.34 1.12
N ILE A 14 11.18 13.59 0.09
CA ILE A 14 11.27 12.84 -1.15
C ILE A 14 12.27 13.61 -2.00
N SER A 15 13.47 13.10 -2.10
CA SER A 15 14.51 13.62 -2.97
C SER A 15 14.04 13.46 -4.43
N GLY A 16 13.29 14.44 -4.96
CA GLY A 16 13.02 14.58 -6.39
C GLY A 16 12.17 13.52 -7.10
N GLY A 17 11.44 12.64 -6.39
CA GLY A 17 10.61 11.59 -7.00
C GLY A 17 9.11 11.74 -6.74
N GLU A 18 8.27 11.38 -7.71
CA GLU A 18 6.81 11.29 -7.52
C GLU A 18 6.47 10.11 -6.58
N LEU A 19 5.50 10.29 -5.70
CA LEU A 19 4.92 9.19 -4.92
C LEU A 19 4.09 8.31 -5.85
N LEU A 20 4.42 7.02 -5.89
CA LEU A 20 3.73 6.05 -6.73
C LEU A 20 2.94 5.08 -5.86
N PRO A 21 1.62 5.25 -5.69
CA PRO A 21 0.83 4.35 -4.87
C PRO A 21 0.67 2.97 -5.50
N TYR A 22 0.39 1.97 -4.68
CA TYR A 22 0.00 0.62 -5.13
C TYR A 22 -1.52 0.54 -5.37
N LEU A 23 -2.00 1.09 -6.49
CA LEU A 23 -3.45 1.20 -6.74
C LEU A 23 -4.18 -0.14 -6.81
N ASN A 24 -3.55 -1.17 -7.38
CA ASN A 24 -4.14 -2.50 -7.47
C ASN A 24 -4.32 -3.11 -6.08
N LEU A 25 -3.27 -3.11 -5.25
CA LEU A 25 -3.37 -3.55 -3.86
C LEU A 25 -4.45 -2.78 -3.09
N LYS A 26 -4.48 -1.44 -3.18
CA LYS A 26 -5.52 -0.61 -2.54
C LYS A 26 -6.93 -0.98 -2.99
N THR A 27 -7.11 -1.26 -4.28
CA THR A 27 -8.40 -1.66 -4.85
C THR A 27 -8.85 -3.01 -4.31
N GLU A 28 -7.95 -3.99 -4.28
CA GLU A 28 -8.29 -5.34 -3.81
C GLU A 28 -8.57 -5.35 -2.31
N LEU A 29 -7.79 -4.63 -1.49
CA LEU A 29 -8.08 -4.45 -0.06
C LEU A 29 -9.48 -3.89 0.19
N LYS A 30 -9.86 -2.85 -0.58
CA LYS A 30 -11.19 -2.24 -0.49
C LYS A 30 -12.30 -3.20 -0.92
N LYS A 31 -12.09 -3.98 -1.99
CA LYS A 31 -13.07 -4.99 -2.46
C LYS A 31 -13.30 -6.08 -1.43
N THR A 32 -12.26 -6.46 -0.69
CA THR A 32 -12.32 -7.53 0.32
C THR A 32 -12.61 -7.02 1.73
N ASN A 33 -12.86 -5.71 1.92
CA ASN A 33 -13.04 -5.06 3.23
C ASN A 33 -11.89 -5.33 4.23
N ILE A 34 -10.66 -5.46 3.74
CA ILE A 34 -9.47 -5.61 4.60
C ILE A 34 -9.00 -4.22 5.01
N THR A 35 -8.85 -3.98 6.31
CA THR A 35 -8.44 -2.67 6.82
C THR A 35 -6.92 -2.53 6.92
N ASN A 36 -6.44 -1.28 7.01
CA ASN A 36 -5.00 -1.01 7.18
C ASN A 36 -4.47 -1.52 8.53
N GLU A 37 -5.31 -1.55 9.56
CA GLU A 37 -4.99 -2.08 10.89
C GLU A 37 -4.78 -3.61 10.84
N GLU A 38 -5.59 -4.32 10.06
CA GLU A 38 -5.41 -5.77 9.86
C GLU A 38 -4.09 -6.07 9.14
N ILE A 39 -3.79 -5.31 8.08
CA ILE A 39 -2.51 -5.42 7.36
C ILE A 39 -1.35 -5.13 8.32
N ALA A 40 -1.44 -4.06 9.10
CA ALA A 40 -0.42 -3.65 10.06
C ALA A 40 -0.16 -4.76 11.10
N HIS A 41 -1.22 -5.37 11.62
CA HIS A 41 -1.13 -6.50 12.54
C HIS A 41 -0.44 -7.71 11.90
N VAL A 42 -0.81 -8.08 10.67
CA VAL A 42 -0.18 -9.20 9.94
C VAL A 42 1.30 -8.94 9.67
N LEU A 43 1.65 -7.71 9.28
CA LEU A 43 3.02 -7.33 8.95
C LEU A 43 3.86 -6.95 10.17
N ARG A 44 3.26 -6.85 11.36
CA ARG A 44 3.88 -6.32 12.59
C ARG A 44 4.46 -4.92 12.39
N LEU A 45 3.70 -4.08 11.69
CA LEU A 45 4.00 -2.67 11.43
C LEU A 45 3.03 -1.78 12.20
N ARG A 46 3.33 -0.49 12.27
CA ARG A 46 2.34 0.51 12.65
C ARG A 46 1.42 0.78 11.46
N THR A 47 0.15 1.12 11.73
CA THR A 47 -0.82 1.46 10.69
C THR A 47 -0.35 2.60 9.80
N GLU A 48 0.38 3.58 10.35
CA GLU A 48 0.93 4.68 9.55
C GLU A 48 2.02 4.22 8.58
N ASP A 49 2.82 3.21 8.94
CA ASP A 49 3.86 2.69 8.05
C ASP A 49 3.23 1.90 6.89
N VAL A 50 2.10 1.20 7.13
CA VAL A 50 1.31 0.57 6.07
C VAL A 50 0.71 1.62 5.14
N LEU A 51 0.12 2.68 5.69
CA LEU A 51 -0.45 3.77 4.90
C LEU A 51 0.62 4.44 4.03
N ASP A 52 1.78 4.75 4.61
CA ASP A 52 2.94 5.29 3.90
C ASP A 52 3.39 4.37 2.73
N LYS A 53 3.46 3.05 2.97
CA LYS A 53 3.79 2.08 1.91
C LYS A 53 2.72 2.04 0.81
N LEU A 54 1.44 2.04 1.15
CA LEU A 54 0.34 2.02 0.18
C LEU A 54 0.29 3.29 -0.69
N GLU A 55 0.59 4.45 -0.11
CA GLU A 55 0.68 5.73 -0.83
C GLU A 55 1.98 5.91 -1.60
N GLY A 56 2.94 4.98 -1.47
CA GLY A 56 4.19 4.98 -2.22
C GLY A 56 5.33 5.78 -1.59
N SER A 57 5.17 6.27 -0.35
CA SER A 57 6.25 6.91 0.42
C SER A 57 7.17 5.88 1.10
N GLY A 58 6.75 4.61 1.12
CA GLY A 58 7.57 3.46 1.47
C GLY A 58 7.44 2.31 0.46
N ARG A 59 8.23 1.25 0.63
CA ARG A 59 8.12 0.02 -0.16
C ARG A 59 7.77 -1.17 0.73
N PHE A 60 6.97 -2.10 0.20
CA PHE A 60 6.84 -3.41 0.80
C PHE A 60 8.10 -4.22 0.50
N THR A 61 8.66 -4.88 1.50
CA THR A 61 9.69 -5.90 1.28
C THR A 61 9.07 -7.12 0.61
N ILE A 62 9.89 -7.95 -0.03
CA ILE A 62 9.42 -9.21 -0.65
C ILE A 62 8.73 -10.10 0.40
N GLY A 63 9.26 -10.15 1.63
CA GLY A 63 8.67 -10.93 2.72
C GLY A 63 7.27 -10.44 3.12
N GLU A 64 7.08 -9.13 3.25
CA GLU A 64 5.77 -8.52 3.53
C GLU A 64 4.78 -8.77 2.38
N ALA A 65 5.24 -8.58 1.14
CA ALA A 65 4.42 -8.80 -0.04
C ALA A 65 3.95 -10.25 -0.16
N MET A 66 4.86 -11.20 0.04
CA MET A 66 4.55 -12.63 0.08
C MET A 66 3.60 -13.00 1.22
N LEU A 67 3.76 -12.39 2.40
CA LEU A 67 2.89 -12.64 3.55
C LEU A 67 1.46 -12.17 3.28
N LEU A 68 1.27 -10.96 2.75
CA LEU A 68 -0.05 -10.46 2.36
C LEU A 68 -0.69 -11.29 1.26
N LYS A 69 0.07 -11.65 0.22
CA LYS A 69 -0.41 -12.52 -0.85
C LYS A 69 -0.88 -13.85 -0.26
N LYS A 70 -0.07 -14.50 0.58
CA LYS A 70 -0.43 -15.78 1.20
C LYS A 70 -1.69 -15.68 2.07
N ARG A 71 -1.83 -14.59 2.82
CA ARG A 71 -2.93 -14.40 3.78
C ARG A 71 -4.25 -14.02 3.12
N TYR A 72 -4.22 -13.15 2.11
CA TYR A 72 -5.43 -12.49 1.59
C TYR A 72 -5.62 -12.66 0.08
N PHE A 73 -4.54 -12.78 -0.70
CA PHE A 73 -4.59 -12.73 -2.17
C PHE A 73 -3.90 -13.93 -2.82
N SER A 74 -4.18 -15.14 -2.32
CA SER A 74 -3.41 -16.35 -2.67
C SER A 74 -3.41 -16.67 -4.17
N ARG A 75 -4.46 -16.26 -4.88
CA ARG A 75 -4.66 -16.46 -6.33
C ARG A 75 -4.19 -15.30 -7.22
N MET A 76 -3.77 -14.17 -6.64
CA MET A 76 -3.36 -13.00 -7.42
C MET A 76 -1.83 -12.94 -7.54
N PRO A 77 -1.29 -12.54 -8.71
CA PRO A 77 0.15 -12.40 -8.91
C PRO A 77 0.72 -11.21 -8.13
N LEU A 78 1.99 -11.30 -7.70
CA LEU A 78 2.66 -10.20 -7.01
C LEU A 78 2.83 -8.99 -7.92
N GLU A 79 3.11 -9.24 -9.19
CA GLU A 79 3.28 -8.28 -10.28
C GLU A 79 2.01 -7.46 -10.51
N TYR A 80 0.84 -8.06 -10.24
CA TYR A 80 -0.43 -7.34 -10.28
C TYR A 80 -0.64 -6.51 -9.02
N LEU A 81 -0.47 -7.11 -7.85
CA LEU A 81 -0.76 -6.46 -6.57
C LEU A 81 0.20 -5.29 -6.30
N PHE A 82 1.50 -5.49 -6.52
CA PHE A 82 2.58 -4.59 -6.13
C PHE A 82 3.16 -3.80 -7.32
N VAL A 83 2.29 -3.36 -8.24
CA VAL A 83 2.67 -2.46 -9.34
C VAL A 83 2.51 -1.00 -8.93
N HIS A 84 3.45 -0.16 -9.36
CA HIS A 84 3.41 1.28 -9.16
C HIS A 84 2.76 1.98 -10.36
N THR A 85 2.02 3.05 -10.12
CA THR A 85 1.28 3.76 -11.18
C THR A 85 2.13 4.33 -12.32
N ALA A 86 3.43 4.54 -12.13
CA ALA A 86 4.32 5.02 -13.18
C ALA A 86 5.01 3.90 -13.99
N SER A 87 4.78 2.62 -13.70
CA SER A 87 5.21 1.57 -14.62
C SER A 87 4.25 1.55 -15.82
N LYS A 88 4.40 2.51 -16.73
CA LYS A 88 4.09 2.25 -18.13
C LYS A 88 5.13 1.23 -18.65
N PRO A 89 4.71 0.28 -19.49
CA PRO A 89 5.64 -0.68 -20.10
C PRO A 89 6.78 0.03 -20.85
#